data_AF-G7Y3Z0-F1
#
_entry.id   AF-G7Y3Z0-F1
#
_cell.length_a   1.000
_cell.length_b   1.000
_cell.length_c   1.000
_cell.angle_alpha   90.00
_cell.angle_beta   90.00
_cell.angle_gamma   90.00
#
_symmetry.space_group_name_H-M   'P 1'
#
loop_
_entity.id
_entity.type
_entity.pdbx_description
1 polymer ?
#
loop_
_entity_poly.entity_id
_entity_poly.type
_entity_poly.pdbx_seq_one_letter_code
_entity_poly.pdbx_strand_id
1 'polypeptide(L)'
;MVFLQRLYNDDIRPCLEFRERVLQDAIHRALPELALEINPFRNISEEHHSSDSNTPVVCPLLPALEPAYQLLVKNSEGRIEVNISVEARNRIAATMNLFQYLSCIARGVCSTPQSTNPDRKLSIRRNSQLSGQNAMMKEHMELVKYFKKIQSLRLAIAFARLGFGIPESE
;
A
#
# COMPACT_ATOMS: atom_id res chain seq x y z
N MET A 1 -17.73 6.37 11.15
CA MET A 1 -16.47 5.96 10.48
C MET A 1 -16.59 6.08 8.94
N VAL A 2 -17.04 7.23 8.42
CA VAL A 2 -17.46 7.37 7.00
C VAL A 2 -16.28 7.31 6.02
N PHE A 3 -15.11 7.82 6.41
CA PHE A 3 -13.93 7.89 5.54
C PHE A 3 -13.37 6.51 5.16
N LEU A 4 -13.04 5.67 6.16
CA LEU A 4 -12.47 4.34 5.90
C LEU A 4 -13.46 3.43 5.16
N GLN A 5 -14.74 3.52 5.49
CA GLN A 5 -15.78 2.77 4.81
C GLN A 5 -15.86 3.14 3.32
N ARG A 6 -15.82 4.44 3.00
CA ARG A 6 -15.82 4.91 1.60
C ARG A 6 -14.57 4.44 0.86
N LEU A 7 -13.41 4.60 1.48
CA LEU A 7 -12.13 4.20 0.90
C LEU A 7 -12.06 2.68 0.66
N TYR A 8 -12.63 1.89 1.56
CA TYR A 8 -12.75 0.45 1.37
C TYR A 8 -13.67 0.09 0.20
N ASN A 9 -14.87 0.67 0.16
CA ASN A 9 -15.88 0.34 -0.82
C ASN A 9 -15.53 0.79 -2.25
N ASP A 10 -14.97 1.99 -2.38
CA ASP A 10 -14.73 2.63 -3.67
C ASP A 10 -13.36 2.24 -4.27
N ASP A 11 -12.35 2.02 -3.42
CA ASP A 11 -10.96 1.83 -3.86
C ASP A 11 -10.44 0.42 -3.53
N ILE A 12 -10.40 0.02 -2.25
CA ILE A 12 -9.71 -1.20 -1.81
C ILE A 12 -10.39 -2.46 -2.34
N ARG A 13 -11.69 -2.65 -2.03
CA ARG A 13 -12.45 -3.84 -2.40
C ARG A 13 -12.39 -4.11 -3.92
N PRO A 14 -12.69 -3.15 -4.81
CA PRO A 14 -12.59 -3.41 -6.24
C PRO A 14 -11.13 -3.56 -6.72
N CYS A 15 -10.15 -2.93 -6.06
CA CYS A 15 -8.74 -3.16 -6.39
C CYS A 15 -8.24 -4.55 -5.94
N LEU A 16 -8.90 -5.23 -5.02
CA LEU A 16 -8.51 -6.58 -4.58
C LEU A 16 -9.51 -7.65 -5.00
N GLU A 17 -10.38 -7.35 -5.97
CA GLU A 17 -11.25 -8.36 -6.55
C GLU A 17 -10.42 -9.34 -7.40
N PHE A 18 -10.25 -10.55 -6.85
CA PHE A 18 -9.49 -11.65 -7.43
C PHE A 18 -10.36 -12.89 -7.59
N ARG A 19 -9.89 -13.84 -8.40
CA ARG A 19 -10.62 -15.09 -8.66
C ARG A 19 -10.67 -15.99 -7.43
N GLU A 20 -9.53 -16.18 -6.77
CA GLU A 20 -9.41 -17.09 -5.63
C GLU A 20 -9.91 -16.42 -4.34
N ARG A 21 -11.16 -16.74 -3.94
CA ARG A 21 -11.85 -16.05 -2.84
C ARG A 21 -11.19 -16.27 -1.48
N VAL A 22 -10.70 -17.48 -1.21
CA VAL A 22 -10.05 -17.78 0.08
C VAL A 22 -8.79 -16.92 0.25
N LEU A 23 -7.98 -16.81 -0.81
CA LEU A 23 -6.77 -15.99 -0.79
C LEU A 23 -7.11 -14.49 -0.76
N GLN A 24 -8.14 -14.06 -1.50
CA GLN A 24 -8.66 -12.69 -1.44
C GLN A 24 -9.04 -12.29 -0.01
N ASP A 25 -9.80 -13.15 0.69
CA ASP A 25 -10.24 -12.89 2.06
C ASP A 25 -9.08 -12.89 3.05
N ALA A 26 -8.07 -13.76 2.84
CA ALA A 26 -6.84 -13.73 3.62
C ALA A 26 -6.07 -12.41 3.44
N ILE A 27 -5.96 -11.91 2.20
CA ILE A 27 -5.33 -10.62 1.89
C ILE A 27 -6.08 -9.47 2.57
N HIS A 28 -7.42 -9.45 2.48
CA HIS A 28 -8.22 -8.42 3.13
C HIS A 28 -8.05 -8.39 4.65
N ARG A 29 -7.94 -9.56 5.28
CA ARG A 29 -7.73 -9.67 6.73
C ARG A 29 -6.32 -9.27 7.17
N ALA A 30 -5.30 -9.55 6.37
CA ALA A 30 -3.91 -9.21 6.68
C ALA A 30 -3.55 -7.73 6.46
N LEU A 31 -4.32 -6.98 5.65
CA LEU A 31 -4.03 -5.58 5.32
C LEU A 31 -4.03 -4.62 6.53
N PRO A 32 -5.06 -4.60 7.41
CA PRO A 32 -5.06 -3.74 8.60
C PRO A 32 -3.92 -4.06 9.57
N GLU A 33 -3.48 -5.32 9.60
CA GLU A 33 -2.40 -5.83 10.44
C GLU A 33 -1.00 -5.59 9.85
N LEU A 34 -0.92 -5.06 8.62
CA LEU A 34 0.31 -4.88 7.86
C LEU A 34 1.10 -6.21 7.69
N ALA A 35 0.37 -7.32 7.56
CA ALA A 35 0.92 -8.67 7.63
C ALA A 35 1.09 -9.33 6.24
N LEU A 36 1.29 -8.50 5.22
CA LEU A 36 1.58 -8.91 3.84
C LEU A 36 3.04 -8.61 3.50
N GLU A 37 3.72 -9.57 2.86
CA GLU A 37 5.06 -9.38 2.32
C GLU A 37 5.07 -9.79 0.85
N ILE A 38 5.75 -8.99 0.01
CA ILE A 38 5.90 -9.27 -1.42
C ILE A 38 7.38 -9.39 -1.72
N ASN A 39 7.80 -10.55 -2.19
CA ASN A 39 9.17 -10.84 -2.55
C ASN A 39 9.29 -10.99 -4.07
N PRO A 40 10.40 -10.53 -4.69
CA PRO A 40 10.67 -10.87 -6.08
C PRO A 40 10.75 -12.39 -6.21
N PHE A 41 10.17 -12.93 -7.28
CA PHE A 41 10.20 -14.36 -7.51
C PHE A 41 11.65 -14.80 -7.67
N ARG A 42 12.10 -15.67 -6.76
CA ARG A 42 13.39 -16.34 -6.92
C ARG A 42 13.10 -17.56 -7.77
N ASN A 43 13.74 -17.65 -8.94
CA ASN A 43 13.82 -18.92 -9.64
C ASN A 43 14.62 -19.87 -8.75
N ILE A 44 13.92 -20.60 -7.88
CA ILE A 44 14.46 -21.83 -7.29
C ILE A 44 14.31 -22.90 -8.39
N SER A 45 15.00 -22.66 -9.50
CA SER A 45 15.29 -23.73 -10.44
C SER A 45 16.42 -24.49 -9.79
N GLU A 46 16.09 -25.53 -9.00
CA GLU A 46 16.89 -26.77 -8.92
C GLU A 46 16.38 -27.84 -7.94
N GLU A 47 15.40 -27.60 -7.07
CA GLU A 47 14.98 -28.66 -6.13
C GLU A 47 13.46 -28.89 -6.19
N HIS A 48 13.08 -30.00 -6.83
CA HIS A 48 11.75 -30.63 -6.82
C HIS A 48 10.73 -30.25 -7.90
N HIS A 49 11.04 -30.51 -9.17
CA HIS A 49 10.00 -30.91 -10.13
C HIS A 49 10.37 -32.19 -10.86
N SER A 50 10.35 -33.31 -10.14
CA SER A 50 10.01 -34.62 -10.70
C SER A 50 8.49 -34.70 -10.90
N SER A 51 7.94 -33.86 -11.77
CA SER A 51 6.53 -33.93 -12.18
C SER A 51 6.43 -33.66 -13.67
N ASP A 52 6.14 -34.73 -14.40
CA ASP A 52 5.77 -34.83 -15.82
C ASP A 52 4.47 -34.07 -16.17
N SER A 53 4.23 -32.90 -15.59
CA SER A 53 3.02 -32.11 -15.84
C SER A 53 3.36 -30.92 -16.73
N ASN A 54 3.01 -31.00 -18.01
CA ASN A 54 2.97 -29.90 -18.99
C ASN A 54 1.97 -28.77 -18.62
N THR A 55 1.62 -28.60 -17.34
CA THR A 55 0.65 -27.60 -16.90
C THR A 55 1.40 -26.30 -16.61
N PRO A 56 1.10 -25.19 -17.33
CA PRO A 56 1.74 -23.91 -17.04
C PRO A 56 1.39 -23.44 -15.63
N VAL A 57 2.40 -22.99 -14.88
CA VAL A 57 2.21 -22.38 -13.56
C VAL A 57 1.62 -20.99 -13.76
N VAL A 58 0.38 -20.78 -13.33
CA VAL A 58 -0.35 -19.52 -13.48
C VAL A 58 -0.59 -18.84 -12.12
N CYS A 59 -0.69 -17.51 -12.13
CA CYS A 59 -1.06 -16.72 -10.95
C CYS A 59 -2.48 -17.08 -10.47
N PRO A 60 -2.69 -17.59 -9.25
CA PRO A 60 -4.03 -18.00 -8.79
C PRO A 60 -4.99 -16.82 -8.57
N LEU A 61 -4.46 -15.62 -8.33
CA LEU A 61 -5.25 -14.40 -8.23
C LEU A 61 -5.76 -13.91 -9.59
N LEU A 62 -4.96 -14.10 -10.64
CA LEU A 62 -5.21 -13.68 -12.03
C LEU A 62 -4.72 -14.78 -13.00
N PRO A 63 -5.49 -15.88 -13.20
CA PRO A 63 -4.99 -17.13 -13.83
C PRO A 63 -4.63 -17.09 -15.31
N ALA A 64 -4.73 -15.93 -15.96
CA ALA A 64 -4.24 -15.71 -17.31
C ALA A 64 -2.79 -15.18 -17.34
N LEU A 65 -2.19 -14.91 -16.17
CA LEU A 65 -0.90 -14.24 -16.05
C LEU A 65 0.15 -15.13 -15.39
N GLU A 66 1.38 -15.03 -15.91
CA GLU A 66 2.53 -15.71 -15.34
C GLU A 66 2.95 -15.07 -14.00
N PRO A 67 3.37 -15.88 -13.02
CA PRO A 67 3.91 -15.34 -11.77
C PRO A 67 5.29 -14.68 -11.95
N ALA A 68 5.50 -13.58 -11.24
CA ALA A 68 6.78 -12.85 -11.21
C ALA A 68 7.18 -12.41 -9.79
N TYR A 69 6.29 -12.61 -8.81
CA TYR A 69 6.51 -12.31 -7.40
C TYR A 69 5.97 -13.44 -6.54
N GLN A 70 6.41 -13.48 -5.29
CA GLN A 70 5.84 -14.31 -4.25
C GLN A 70 5.16 -13.42 -3.22
N LEU A 71 3.89 -13.69 -2.94
CA LEU A 71 3.13 -13.09 -1.88
C LEU A 71 3.15 -14.00 -0.66
N LEU A 72 3.44 -13.41 0.49
CA LEU A 72 3.33 -14.03 1.77
C LEU A 72 2.23 -13.34 2.59
N VAL A 73 1.22 -14.10 3.00
CA VAL A 73 0.15 -13.65 3.87
C VAL A 73 0.36 -14.28 5.24
N LYS A 74 0.65 -13.44 6.24
CA LYS A 74 0.72 -13.84 7.65
C LYS A 74 -0.57 -13.39 8.31
N ASN A 75 -1.33 -14.33 8.89
CA ASN A 75 -2.49 -13.99 9.70
C ASN A 75 -2.55 -14.91 10.92
N SER A 76 -3.52 -14.68 11.81
CA SER A 76 -3.76 -15.53 12.98
C SER A 76 -4.10 -16.99 12.63
N GLU A 77 -4.52 -17.26 11.39
CA GLU A 77 -4.91 -18.58 10.88
C GLU A 77 -3.73 -19.36 10.29
N GLY A 78 -2.61 -18.69 10.01
CA GLY A 78 -1.39 -19.32 9.52
C GLY A 78 -0.60 -18.48 8.52
N ARG A 79 0.20 -19.18 7.71
CA ARG A 79 1.09 -18.62 6.71
C ARG A 79 0.71 -19.17 5.34
N ILE A 80 0.30 -18.30 4.42
CA ILE A 80 0.01 -18.66 3.02
C ILE A 80 1.08 -18.06 2.13
N GLU A 81 1.70 -18.89 1.31
CA GLU A 81 2.74 -18.48 0.36
C GLU A 81 2.30 -18.84 -1.05
N VAL A 82 2.31 -17.85 -1.96
CA VAL A 82 1.71 -18.00 -3.28
C VAL A 82 2.42 -17.15 -4.32
N ASN A 83 2.60 -17.71 -5.51
CA ASN A 83 3.22 -17.00 -6.62
C ASN A 83 2.18 -16.13 -7.34
N ILE A 84 2.47 -14.85 -7.52
CA ILE A 84 1.55 -13.86 -8.09
C ILE A 84 2.18 -13.14 -9.29
N SER A 85 1.33 -12.68 -10.21
CA SER A 85 1.75 -11.90 -11.37
C SER A 85 2.13 -10.46 -10.99
N VAL A 86 2.78 -9.75 -11.91
CA VAL A 86 3.10 -8.32 -11.78
C VAL A 86 1.85 -7.48 -11.51
N GLU A 87 0.75 -7.79 -12.20
CA GLU A 87 -0.51 -7.06 -12.05
C GLU A 87 -1.14 -7.27 -10.66
N ALA A 88 -1.20 -8.51 -10.20
CA ALA A 88 -1.67 -8.81 -8.85
C ALA A 88 -0.79 -8.12 -7.79
N ARG A 89 0.54 -8.14 -8.00
CA ARG A 89 1.50 -7.44 -7.15
C ARG A 89 1.22 -5.94 -7.09
N ASN A 90 0.93 -5.29 -8.22
CA ASN A 90 0.65 -3.86 -8.26
C ASN A 90 -0.63 -3.50 -7.51
N ARG A 91 -1.70 -4.31 -7.67
CA ARG A 91 -2.97 -4.13 -6.93
C ARG A 91 -2.77 -4.26 -5.41
N ILE A 92 -2.03 -5.28 -4.97
CA ILE A 92 -1.75 -5.51 -3.55
C ILE A 92 -0.81 -4.43 -2.99
N ALA A 93 0.29 -4.12 -3.67
CA ALA A 93 1.25 -3.13 -3.18
C ALA A 93 0.65 -1.71 -3.09
N ALA A 94 -0.20 -1.32 -4.04
CA ALA A 94 -0.89 -0.02 -3.99
C ALA A 94 -1.79 0.10 -2.75
N THR A 95 -2.51 -0.97 -2.40
CA THR A 95 -3.34 -1.01 -1.19
C THR A 95 -2.51 -1.09 0.08
N MET A 96 -1.44 -1.90 0.12
CA MET A 96 -0.49 -1.94 1.24
C MET A 96 0.09 -0.57 1.57
N ASN A 97 0.53 0.19 0.56
CA ASN A 97 1.10 1.53 0.76
C ASN A 97 0.11 2.48 1.44
N LEU A 98 -1.18 2.36 1.11
CA LEU A 98 -2.24 3.15 1.76
C LEU A 98 -2.42 2.75 3.23
N PHE A 99 -2.50 1.46 3.55
CA PHE A 99 -2.63 0.99 4.93
C PHE A 99 -1.41 1.36 5.78
N GLN A 100 -0.20 1.23 5.23
CA GLN A 100 1.03 1.69 5.88
C GLN A 100 0.97 3.19 6.19
N TYR A 101 0.56 4.00 5.22
CA TYR A 101 0.45 5.45 5.41
C TYR A 101 -0.60 5.83 6.46
N LEU A 102 -1.79 5.23 6.40
CA LEU A 102 -2.85 5.45 7.39
C LEU A 102 -2.41 5.02 8.80
N SER A 103 -1.67 3.92 8.91
CA SER A 103 -1.11 3.46 10.18
C SER A 103 -0.06 4.43 10.74
N CYS A 104 0.76 5.03 9.87
CA CYS A 104 1.70 6.07 10.28
C CYS A 104 0.99 7.35 10.76
N ILE A 105 -0.10 7.76 10.12
CA ILE A 105 -0.94 8.88 10.58
C ILE A 105 -1.53 8.54 11.97
N ALA A 106 -2.14 7.36 12.12
CA ALA A 106 -2.77 6.94 13.36
C ALA A 106 -1.79 6.87 14.55
N ARG A 107 -0.54 6.48 14.28
CA ARG A 107 0.55 6.44 15.28
C ARG A 107 1.23 7.79 15.50
N GLY A 108 0.89 8.83 14.74
CA GLY A 108 1.53 10.15 14.83
C GLY A 108 3.00 10.17 14.36
N VAL A 109 3.42 9.20 13.53
CA VAL A 109 4.82 9.07 13.06
C VAL A 109 5.03 9.57 11.62
N CYS A 110 4.02 10.20 11.02
CA CYS A 110 4.14 10.80 9.68
C CYS A 110 5.00 12.07 9.71
N SER A 111 6.32 11.90 9.62
CA SER A 111 7.24 12.97 9.24
C SER A 111 7.13 13.17 7.73
N THR A 112 6.42 14.20 7.28
CA THR A 112 6.58 14.64 5.89
C THR A 112 8.02 15.14 5.74
N PRO A 113 8.78 14.75 4.69
CA PRO A 113 10.08 15.35 4.46
C PRO A 113 9.85 16.85 4.29
N GLN A 114 10.23 17.61 5.31
CA GLN A 114 10.27 19.05 5.19
C GLN A 114 11.34 19.34 4.16
N SER A 115 10.97 20.04 3.09
CA SER A 115 11.94 20.72 2.25
C SER A 115 12.83 21.54 3.20
N THR A 116 14.06 21.09 3.37
CA THR A 116 15.07 21.74 4.20
C THR A 116 15.42 23.05 3.52
N ASN A 117 14.68 24.12 3.82
CA ASN A 117 15.16 25.47 3.55
C ASN A 117 16.20 25.81 4.62
N PRO A 118 17.47 26.03 4.27
CA PRO A 118 18.55 26.26 5.24
C PRO A 118 18.59 27.70 5.79
N ASP A 119 17.57 28.52 5.54
CA ASP A 119 17.55 29.92 5.95
C ASP A 119 16.47 30.19 7.01
N ARG A 120 16.81 29.96 8.29
CA ARG A 120 16.17 30.69 9.39
C ARG A 120 17.07 30.79 10.60
N LYS A 121 18.17 31.54 10.46
CA LYS A 121 18.80 32.19 11.61
C LYS A 121 18.01 33.46 11.97
N LEU A 122 17.59 33.48 13.24
CA LEU A 122 17.41 34.65 14.12
C LEU A 122 16.37 35.71 13.71
N SER A 123 15.24 35.74 14.44
CA SER A 123 14.84 36.96 15.17
C SER A 123 13.62 36.76 16.08
N ILE A 124 13.86 37.09 17.35
CA ILE A 124 13.07 37.98 18.22
C ILE A 124 11.73 37.44 18.78
N ARG A 125 11.78 37.25 20.11
CA ARG A 125 10.67 37.35 21.07
C ARG A 125 9.72 38.50 20.76
N ARG A 126 8.49 38.19 20.40
CA ARG A 126 7.21 38.75 20.88
C ARG A 126 6.09 38.07 20.08
N ASN A 127 4.92 37.88 20.69
CA ASN A 127 3.63 37.46 20.11
C ASN A 127 3.15 36.05 20.51
N SER A 128 2.55 35.95 21.69
CA SER A 128 1.73 34.80 22.09
C SER A 128 0.46 34.64 21.23
N GLN A 129 -0.07 35.72 20.62
CA GLN A 129 -1.23 35.65 19.71
C GLN A 129 -0.86 35.22 18.28
N LEU A 130 0.28 35.68 17.72
CA LEU A 130 0.76 35.18 16.42
C LEU A 130 1.33 33.74 16.52
N SER A 131 1.78 33.31 17.70
CA SER A 131 2.16 31.92 17.95
C SER A 131 0.99 30.95 17.75
N GLY A 132 -0.23 31.33 18.17
CA GLY A 132 -1.45 30.53 17.98
C GLY A 132 -1.88 30.44 16.52
N GLN A 133 -1.86 31.56 15.79
CA GLN A 133 -2.15 31.58 14.35
C GLN A 133 -1.09 30.80 13.54
N ASN A 134 0.19 30.92 13.89
CA ASN A 134 1.27 30.16 13.25
C ASN A 134 1.18 28.65 13.54
N ALA A 135 0.77 28.26 14.76
CA ALA A 135 0.55 26.87 15.12
C ALA A 135 -0.65 26.27 14.35
N MET A 136 -1.77 27.00 14.29
CA MET A 136 -2.96 26.61 13.53
C MET A 136 -2.67 26.51 12.02
N MET A 137 -1.87 27.44 11.47
CA MET A 137 -1.48 27.41 10.06
C MET A 137 -0.55 26.24 9.75
N LYS A 138 0.35 25.88 10.68
CA LYS A 138 1.22 24.70 10.57
C LYS A 138 0.42 23.39 10.62
N GLU A 139 -0.53 23.28 11.54
CA GLU A 139 -1.43 22.14 11.63
C GLU A 139 -2.27 21.97 10.36
N HIS A 140 -2.84 23.07 9.85
CA HIS A 140 -3.57 23.07 8.59
C HIS A 140 -2.70 22.62 7.41
N MET A 141 -1.45 23.08 7.33
CA MET A 141 -0.51 22.63 6.30
C MET A 141 -0.21 21.13 6.38
N GLU A 142 -0.05 20.56 7.57
CA GLU A 142 0.15 19.11 7.73
C GLU A 142 -1.10 18.32 7.30
N LEU A 143 -2.30 18.79 7.65
CA LEU A 143 -3.55 18.17 7.19
C LEU A 143 -3.67 18.17 5.66
N VAL A 144 -3.29 19.27 5.01
CA VAL A 144 -3.26 19.36 3.54
C VAL A 144 -2.25 18.37 2.94
N LYS A 145 -1.08 18.19 3.56
CA LYS A 145 -0.09 17.19 3.11
C LYS A 145 -0.63 15.78 3.24
N TYR A 146 -1.27 15.45 4.37
CA TYR A 146 -1.88 14.13 4.59
C TYR A 146 -2.97 13.85 3.57
N PHE A 147 -3.84 14.84 3.33
CA PHE A 147 -4.88 14.74 2.32
C PHE A 147 -4.30 14.50 0.92
N LYS A 148 -3.30 15.30 0.50
CA LYS A 148 -2.65 15.14 -0.81
C LYS A 148 -2.01 13.77 -0.98
N LYS A 149 -1.32 13.27 0.04
CA LYS A 149 -0.71 11.93 -0.02
C LYS A 149 -1.75 10.82 -0.07
N ILE A 150 -2.85 10.93 0.69
CA ILE A 150 -4.00 10.00 0.58
C ILE A 150 -4.55 10.01 -0.85
N GLN A 151 -4.79 11.17 -1.46
CA GLN A 151 -5.30 11.22 -2.84
C GLN A 151 -4.33 10.60 -3.84
N SER A 152 -3.03 10.83 -3.71
CA SER A 152 -2.00 10.19 -4.54
C SER A 152 -2.01 8.66 -4.40
N LEU A 153 -2.15 8.14 -3.18
CA LEU A 153 -2.23 6.69 -2.94
C LEU A 153 -3.53 6.09 -3.52
N ARG A 154 -4.66 6.80 -3.39
CA ARG A 154 -5.93 6.39 -4.02
C ARG A 154 -5.84 6.38 -5.54
N LEU A 155 -5.13 7.33 -6.13
CA LEU A 155 -4.85 7.34 -7.57
C LEU A 155 -4.03 6.12 -8.00
N ALA A 156 -2.98 5.76 -7.25
CA ALA A 156 -2.20 4.55 -7.52
C ALA A 156 -3.06 3.27 -7.45
N ILE A 157 -3.98 3.18 -6.49
CA ILE A 157 -4.95 2.07 -6.39
C ILE A 157 -5.85 2.01 -7.63
N ALA A 158 -6.33 3.17 -8.10
CA ALA A 158 -7.17 3.25 -9.29
C ALA A 158 -6.41 2.79 -10.55
N PHE A 159 -5.16 3.21 -10.73
CA PHE A 159 -4.30 2.77 -11.83
C PHE A 159 -4.04 1.26 -11.78
N ALA A 160 -3.65 0.74 -10.60
CA ALA A 160 -3.39 -0.68 -10.42
C ALA A 160 -4.64 -1.53 -10.70
N ARG A 161 -5.83 -1.07 -10.26
CA ARG A 161 -7.10 -1.76 -10.54
C ARG A 161 -7.39 -1.89 -12.03
N LEU A 162 -7.01 -0.89 -12.82
CA LEU A 162 -7.24 -0.83 -14.27
C LEU A 162 -6.11 -1.50 -15.08
N GLY A 163 -5.12 -2.11 -14.43
CA GLY A 163 -4.00 -2.79 -15.10
C GLY A 163 -2.85 -1.87 -15.52
N PHE A 164 -2.88 -0.56 -15.21
CA PHE A 164 -1.81 0.38 -15.54
C PHE A 164 -0.60 0.32 -14.59
N GLY A 165 -0.65 -0.55 -13.56
CA GLY A 165 0.40 -0.69 -12.56
C GLY A 165 0.41 0.42 -11.52
N ILE A 166 1.53 0.56 -10.80
CA ILE A 166 1.74 1.67 -9.85
C ILE A 166 2.50 2.74 -10.61
N PRO A 167 1.97 3.97 -10.75
CA PRO A 167 2.71 5.04 -11.39
C PRO A 167 4.04 5.23 -10.66
N GLU A 168 5.14 5.28 -11.40
CA GLU A 168 6.46 5.52 -10.85
C GLU A 168 6.37 6.76 -9.96
N SER A 169 6.67 6.58 -8.68
CA SER A 169 6.85 7.70 -7.78
C SER A 169 8.11 8.43 -8.25
N GLU A 170 7.92 9.53 -8.99
CA GLU A 170 8.94 10.56 -9.19
C GLU A 170 9.65 10.93 -7.87
#